data_AF-A0A9D8PWI1-F1
#
_entry.id   AF-A0A9D8PWI1-F1
#
_cell.length_a   1.000
_cell.length_b   1.000
_cell.length_c   1.000
_cell.angle_alpha   90.00
_cell.angle_beta   90.00
_cell.angle_gamma   90.00
#
_symmetry.space_group_name_H-M   'P 1'
#
loop_
_entity.id
_entity.type
_entity.pdbx_description
1 polymer ?
#
loop_
_entity_poly.entity_id
_entity_poly.type
_entity_poly.pdbx_seq_one_letter_code
_entity_poly.pdbx_strand_id
1 'polypeptide(L)'
;MIEWIIGAALLAGGLFGTGKTKRPSASPASSPREDFPAKVSEWRSRWQPTVDRSRWIPKSMASRIIARFPPPKRSGMSFPWLGGDRFEQELLAEFAAHNVTYLARQKERLKPFFDTVEKNPLTDDQMDGCICMDDAVQIVAAAGSGKTSTMVARVGYALHEGLVTPEQILVLAFNRAVAEELQSRIKARLAGFDGIDAVTVKTFNVFGLSVIGKATGRKPSLAEWAEPGRDGAMIVEIIDDLRSSDDKFRHDWDLLRTVFGRDIGPWNEPAQANAYRDGRRGILT
;
A
#
# COMPACT_ATOMS: atom_id res chain seq x y z
N MET A 1 -30.00 0.45 -20.02
CA MET A 1 -30.70 1.50 -20.80
C MET A 1 -30.51 2.81 -20.03
N ILE A 2 -29.41 3.50 -20.27
CA ILE A 2 -29.08 4.81 -19.66
C ILE A 2 -28.48 5.63 -20.80
N GLU A 3 -29.33 6.48 -21.37
CA GLU A 3 -28.94 7.48 -22.36
C GLU A 3 -28.73 8.85 -21.69
N TRP A 4 -27.89 9.68 -22.33
CA TRP A 4 -27.72 11.14 -22.19
C TRP A 4 -27.25 11.73 -20.87
N ILE A 5 -26.00 12.22 -20.84
CA ILE A 5 -25.69 13.62 -20.49
C ILE A 5 -24.53 14.12 -21.36
N ILE A 6 -24.85 14.87 -22.43
CA ILE A 6 -23.91 15.79 -23.08
C ILE A 6 -24.53 17.18 -22.99
N GLY A 7 -23.98 18.02 -22.10
CA GLY A 7 -24.32 19.44 -22.00
C GLY A 7 -23.63 20.22 -23.12
N ALA A 8 -24.43 20.91 -23.92
CA ALA A 8 -24.00 21.87 -24.93
C ALA A 8 -23.74 23.24 -24.27
N ALA A 9 -22.58 23.84 -24.56
CA ALA A 9 -22.33 25.25 -24.36
C ALA A 9 -22.31 25.92 -25.73
N LEU A 10 -23.36 26.69 -26.04
CA LEU A 10 -23.44 27.58 -27.20
C LEU A 10 -23.35 29.03 -26.68
N LEU A 11 -22.25 29.69 -26.99
CA LEU A 11 -22.12 31.14 -26.87
C LEU A 11 -22.42 31.80 -28.23
N ALA A 12 -23.12 32.93 -28.14
CA ALA A 12 -23.66 33.73 -29.22
C ALA A 12 -22.60 34.47 -30.05
N GLY A 13 -22.95 34.74 -31.31
CA GLY A 13 -22.28 35.70 -32.20
C GLY A 13 -23.16 35.92 -33.43
N GLY A 14 -23.66 37.14 -33.62
CA GLY A 14 -24.75 37.46 -34.55
C GLY A 14 -24.34 38.04 -35.91
N LEU A 15 -25.39 38.12 -36.75
CA LEU A 15 -25.75 39.16 -37.73
C LEU A 15 -25.06 39.28 -39.12
N PHE A 16 -25.95 39.39 -40.11
CA PHE A 16 -25.88 39.89 -41.51
C PHE A 16 -25.38 38.99 -42.64
N GLY A 17 -26.22 38.90 -43.70
CA GLY A 17 -25.78 38.59 -45.06
C GLY A 17 -26.75 37.76 -45.90
N THR A 18 -27.77 38.40 -46.49
CA THR A 18 -28.61 37.82 -47.55
C THR A 18 -27.80 37.64 -48.84
N GLY A 19 -27.75 36.42 -49.39
CA GLY A 19 -27.16 36.17 -50.71
C GLY A 19 -27.36 34.73 -51.17
N LYS A 20 -28.34 34.49 -52.03
CA LYS A 20 -28.59 33.21 -52.71
C LYS A 20 -27.42 32.90 -53.66
N THR A 21 -26.68 31.81 -53.42
CA THR A 21 -25.95 31.08 -54.47
C THR A 21 -26.06 29.57 -54.24
N LYS A 22 -26.60 28.87 -55.23
CA LYS A 22 -26.71 27.40 -55.29
C LYS A 22 -25.30 26.82 -55.50
N ARG A 23 -24.83 25.96 -54.59
CA ARG A 23 -23.65 25.09 -54.80
C ARG A 23 -24.12 23.63 -54.95
N PRO A 24 -23.41 22.81 -55.74
CA PRO A 24 -23.84 21.46 -56.10
C PRO A 24 -23.76 20.50 -54.90
N SER A 25 -24.62 19.48 -54.92
CA SER A 25 -24.72 18.43 -53.91
C SER A 25 -23.41 17.65 -53.76
N ALA A 26 -22.74 17.83 -52.62
CA ALA A 26 -21.76 16.87 -52.13
C ALA A 26 -22.49 15.90 -51.19
N SER A 27 -22.41 14.60 -51.47
CA SER A 27 -22.71 13.55 -50.50
C SER A 27 -21.96 13.82 -49.19
N PRO A 28 -22.57 13.63 -48.00
CA PRO A 28 -21.89 13.93 -46.76
C PRO A 28 -20.77 12.90 -46.57
N ALA A 29 -19.52 13.33 -46.69
CA ALA A 29 -18.40 12.60 -46.12
C ALA A 29 -18.65 12.51 -44.61
N SER A 30 -18.76 11.29 -44.08
CA SER A 30 -18.94 10.99 -42.66
C SER A 30 -17.98 11.83 -41.82
N SER A 31 -18.54 12.64 -40.93
CA SER A 31 -17.76 13.61 -40.18
C SER A 31 -16.84 12.90 -39.16
N PRO A 32 -15.64 13.42 -38.85
CA PRO A 32 -14.72 12.82 -37.86
C PRO A 32 -15.29 12.64 -36.45
N ARG A 33 -16.48 13.20 -36.16
CA ARG A 33 -17.17 13.12 -34.87
C ARG A 33 -17.93 11.80 -34.67
N GLU A 34 -18.35 11.12 -35.74
CA GLU A 34 -19.16 9.89 -35.65
C GLU A 34 -18.34 8.64 -35.26
N ASP A 35 -17.02 8.66 -35.45
CA ASP A 35 -16.15 7.48 -35.31
C ASP A 35 -15.56 7.30 -33.89
N PHE A 36 -15.53 8.35 -33.07
CA PHE A 36 -14.92 8.27 -31.73
C PHE A 36 -15.67 7.35 -30.75
N PRO A 37 -17.01 7.36 -30.65
CA PRO A 37 -17.75 6.42 -29.80
C PRO A 37 -17.54 4.95 -30.22
N ALA A 38 -17.48 4.67 -31.52
CA ALA A 38 -17.21 3.34 -32.05
C ALA A 38 -15.80 2.86 -31.64
N LYS A 39 -14.79 3.71 -31.79
CA LYS A 39 -13.42 3.45 -31.33
C LYS A 39 -13.33 3.19 -29.82
N VAL A 40 -14.12 3.89 -29.00
CA VAL A 40 -14.18 3.64 -27.55
C VAL A 40 -14.83 2.28 -27.25
N SER A 41 -15.88 1.91 -27.98
CA SER A 41 -16.54 0.60 -27.84
C SER A 41 -15.59 -0.55 -28.22
N GLU A 42 -14.89 -0.42 -29.34
CA GLU A 42 -13.85 -1.36 -29.77
C GLU A 42 -12.69 -1.44 -28.76
N TRP A 43 -12.25 -0.29 -28.24
CA TRP A 43 -11.22 -0.28 -27.19
C TRP A 43 -11.68 -1.01 -25.93
N ARG A 44 -12.93 -0.83 -25.48
CA ARG A 44 -13.49 -1.54 -24.32
C ARG A 44 -13.54 -3.05 -24.55
N SER A 45 -13.97 -3.51 -25.73
CA SER A 45 -14.09 -4.95 -26.01
C SER A 45 -12.75 -5.70 -25.93
N ARG A 46 -11.62 -5.01 -26.13
CA ARG A 46 -10.27 -5.60 -26.08
C ARG A 46 -9.82 -5.97 -24.67
N TRP A 47 -10.15 -5.17 -23.66
CA TRP A 47 -9.68 -5.40 -22.28
C TRP A 47 -10.75 -5.96 -21.36
N GLN A 48 -12.03 -5.79 -21.68
CA GLN A 48 -13.14 -6.26 -20.85
C GLN A 48 -13.06 -7.75 -20.47
N PRO A 49 -12.63 -8.68 -21.35
CA PRO A 49 -12.45 -10.09 -20.99
C PRO A 49 -11.34 -10.35 -19.97
N THR A 50 -10.40 -9.43 -19.79
CA THR A 50 -9.27 -9.57 -18.85
C THR A 50 -9.63 -9.21 -17.41
N VAL A 51 -10.81 -8.62 -17.20
CA VAL A 51 -11.28 -8.20 -15.87
C VAL A 51 -12.27 -9.22 -15.33
N ASP A 52 -11.83 -9.96 -14.32
CA ASP A 52 -12.70 -10.89 -13.60
C ASP A 52 -13.66 -10.15 -12.67
N ARG A 53 -14.91 -9.99 -13.11
CA ARG A 53 -15.99 -9.36 -12.32
C ARG A 53 -16.61 -10.28 -11.28
N SER A 54 -16.18 -11.53 -11.19
CA SER A 54 -16.58 -12.39 -10.07
C SER A 54 -15.84 -12.06 -8.77
N ARG A 55 -14.79 -11.22 -8.84
CA ARG A 55 -13.93 -10.83 -7.71
C ARG A 55 -13.94 -9.32 -7.46
N TRP A 56 -13.28 -8.92 -6.37
CA TRP A 56 -12.90 -7.53 -6.12
C TRP A 56 -11.95 -7.03 -7.22
N ILE A 57 -12.16 -5.80 -7.71
CA ILE A 57 -11.31 -5.18 -8.73
C ILE A 57 -10.39 -4.14 -8.05
N PRO A 58 -9.07 -4.35 -7.99
CA PRO A 58 -8.14 -3.38 -7.39
C PRO A 58 -8.12 -2.04 -8.15
N LYS A 59 -7.84 -0.94 -7.46
CA LYS A 59 -7.78 0.40 -8.05
C LYS A 59 -6.70 0.50 -9.13
N SER A 60 -5.57 -0.19 -8.97
CA SER A 60 -4.52 -0.19 -10.00
C SER A 60 -4.97 -0.84 -11.32
N MET A 61 -6.10 -1.57 -11.34
CA MET A 61 -6.62 -2.19 -12.56
C MET A 61 -6.89 -1.16 -13.65
N ALA A 62 -7.41 0.02 -13.29
CA ALA A 62 -7.65 1.10 -14.25
C ALA A 62 -6.35 1.53 -14.94
N SER A 63 -5.32 1.88 -14.16
CA SER A 63 -4.01 2.25 -14.68
C SER A 63 -3.35 1.13 -15.49
N ARG A 64 -3.47 -0.12 -15.05
CA ARG A 64 -2.96 -1.31 -15.77
C ARG A 64 -3.65 -1.48 -17.13
N ILE A 65 -4.97 -1.28 -17.20
CA ILE A 65 -5.72 -1.32 -18.46
C ILE A 65 -5.25 -0.22 -19.39
N ILE A 66 -5.13 1.02 -18.91
CA ILE A 66 -4.68 2.16 -19.73
C ILE A 66 -3.26 1.95 -20.26
N ALA A 67 -2.35 1.42 -19.43
CA ALA A 67 -0.98 1.12 -19.82
C ALA A 67 -0.91 0.00 -20.87
N ARG A 68 -1.70 -1.07 -20.70
CA ARG A 68 -1.69 -2.23 -21.61
C ARG A 68 -2.51 -2.02 -22.88
N PHE A 69 -3.58 -1.24 -22.79
CA PHE A 69 -4.52 -0.93 -23.87
C PHE A 69 -4.73 0.58 -23.93
N PRO A 70 -3.85 1.33 -24.62
CA PRO A 70 -3.97 2.78 -24.71
C PRO A 70 -5.31 3.20 -25.34
N PRO A 71 -6.04 4.16 -24.74
CA PRO A 71 -7.34 4.59 -25.23
C PRO A 71 -7.23 5.38 -26.56
N PRO A 72 -8.30 5.43 -27.37
CA PRO A 72 -8.31 6.18 -28.61
C PRO A 72 -8.15 7.68 -28.35
N LYS A 73 -7.35 8.36 -29.18
CA LYS A 73 -7.17 9.82 -29.13
C LYS A 73 -8.35 10.52 -29.83
N ARG A 74 -8.86 11.62 -29.26
CA ARG A 74 -9.79 12.52 -29.98
C ARG A 74 -9.00 13.33 -31.01
N SER A 75 -9.35 13.20 -32.29
CA SER A 75 -8.79 14.04 -33.35
C SER A 75 -9.10 15.51 -33.07
N GLY A 76 -8.07 16.37 -33.01
CA GLY A 76 -8.21 17.82 -32.85
C GLY A 76 -7.88 18.40 -31.47
N MET A 77 -7.40 17.59 -30.51
CA MET A 77 -6.93 18.11 -29.22
C MET A 77 -5.42 17.89 -29.07
N SER A 78 -4.65 18.98 -29.19
CA SER A 78 -3.18 19.03 -29.19
C SER A 78 -2.54 18.96 -27.78
N PHE A 79 -3.14 18.22 -26.85
CA PHE A 79 -2.57 18.06 -25.51
C PHE A 79 -2.65 16.59 -25.04
N PRO A 80 -1.53 15.85 -25.12
CA PRO A 80 -1.47 14.42 -24.76
C PRO A 80 -1.92 14.07 -23.34
N TRP A 81 -1.82 15.02 -22.39
CA TRP A 81 -2.13 14.79 -20.97
C TRP A 81 -3.62 14.86 -20.61
N LEU A 82 -4.50 15.37 -21.48
CA LEU A 82 -5.91 15.65 -21.15
C LEU A 82 -6.86 14.47 -21.41
N GLY A 83 -6.40 13.40 -22.07
CA GLY A 83 -7.25 12.28 -22.49
C GLY A 83 -7.15 11.02 -21.61
N GLY A 84 -5.94 10.65 -21.19
CA GLY A 84 -5.71 9.42 -20.41
C GLY A 84 -6.34 9.46 -19.03
N ASP A 85 -6.23 10.60 -18.36
CA ASP A 85 -6.77 10.83 -17.00
C ASP A 85 -8.30 10.65 -16.97
N ARG A 86 -9.02 11.10 -18.00
CA ARG A 86 -10.48 10.93 -18.07
C ARG A 86 -10.90 9.45 -18.18
N PHE A 87 -10.28 8.67 -19.06
CA PHE A 87 -10.64 7.25 -19.20
C PHE A 87 -10.28 6.46 -17.94
N GLU A 88 -9.14 6.80 -17.31
CA GLU A 88 -8.75 6.20 -16.04
C GLU A 88 -9.76 6.54 -14.93
N GLN A 89 -10.19 7.80 -14.80
CA GLN A 89 -11.21 8.21 -13.84
C GLN A 89 -12.56 7.52 -14.08
N GLU A 90 -13.00 7.39 -15.34
CA GLU A 90 -14.23 6.67 -15.69
C GLU A 90 -14.14 5.19 -15.28
N LEU A 91 -13.00 4.53 -15.52
CA LEU A 91 -12.76 3.14 -15.08
C LEU A 91 -12.70 3.01 -13.56
N LEU A 92 -12.02 3.94 -12.88
CA LEU A 92 -11.96 3.95 -11.41
C LEU A 92 -13.36 4.06 -10.81
N ALA A 93 -14.21 4.95 -11.34
CA ALA A 93 -15.60 5.09 -10.90
C ALA A 93 -16.42 3.82 -11.19
N GLU A 94 -16.26 3.24 -12.38
CA GLU A 94 -16.94 1.99 -12.77
C GLU A 94 -16.56 0.83 -11.84
N PHE A 95 -15.28 0.64 -11.56
CA PHE A 95 -14.79 -0.42 -10.67
C PHE A 95 -15.14 -0.17 -9.21
N ALA A 96 -15.16 1.09 -8.77
CA ALA A 96 -15.63 1.44 -7.43
C ALA A 96 -17.12 1.08 -7.26
N ALA A 97 -17.97 1.40 -8.23
CA ALA A 97 -19.39 1.03 -8.20
C ALA A 97 -19.59 -0.49 -8.18
N HIS A 98 -18.83 -1.23 -9.01
CA HIS A 98 -18.80 -2.69 -8.97
C HIS A 98 -18.42 -3.22 -7.59
N ASN A 99 -17.35 -2.68 -7.00
CA ASN A 99 -16.84 -3.12 -5.71
C ASN A 99 -17.82 -2.87 -4.56
N VAL A 100 -18.63 -1.80 -4.60
CA VAL A 100 -19.70 -1.57 -3.61
C VAL A 100 -20.74 -2.69 -3.67
N THR A 101 -21.20 -3.07 -4.87
CA THR A 101 -22.15 -4.18 -5.03
C THR A 101 -21.52 -5.52 -4.64
N TYR A 102 -20.27 -5.74 -5.03
CA TYR A 102 -19.51 -6.93 -4.66
C TYR A 102 -19.42 -7.06 -3.14
N LEU A 103 -19.03 -5.99 -2.44
CA LEU A 103 -18.87 -5.93 -0.99
C LEU A 103 -20.13 -6.34 -0.24
N ALA A 104 -21.28 -5.75 -0.60
CA ALA A 104 -22.56 -6.05 0.03
C ALA A 104 -22.93 -7.53 -0.14
N ARG A 105 -22.81 -8.05 -1.36
CA ARG A 105 -23.07 -9.48 -1.67
C ARG A 105 -22.11 -10.41 -0.91
N GLN A 106 -20.84 -10.01 -0.78
CA GLN A 106 -19.84 -10.81 -0.07
C GLN A 106 -20.12 -10.89 1.42
N LYS A 107 -20.51 -9.78 2.06
CA LYS A 107 -20.92 -9.77 3.48
C LYS A 107 -22.07 -10.73 3.74
N GLU A 108 -23.10 -10.71 2.89
CA GLU A 108 -24.26 -11.59 3.03
C GLU A 108 -23.89 -13.06 2.82
N ARG A 109 -23.18 -13.37 1.72
CA ARG A 109 -22.82 -14.75 1.38
C ARG A 109 -21.88 -15.39 2.42
N LEU A 110 -20.94 -14.62 2.96
CA LEU A 110 -19.94 -15.11 3.92
C LEU A 110 -20.30 -14.79 5.36
N LYS A 111 -21.54 -14.38 5.64
CA LYS A 111 -21.99 -14.10 7.01
C LYS A 111 -21.70 -15.26 7.98
N PRO A 112 -21.96 -16.54 7.65
CA PRO A 112 -21.66 -17.65 8.56
C PRO A 112 -20.17 -17.76 8.91
N PHE A 113 -19.29 -17.46 7.96
CA PHE A 113 -17.85 -17.43 8.17
C PHE A 113 -17.45 -16.26 9.09
N PHE A 114 -17.92 -15.04 8.79
CA PHE A 114 -17.58 -13.86 9.60
C PHE A 114 -18.20 -13.86 11.02
N ASP A 115 -19.30 -14.58 11.22
CA ASP A 115 -19.90 -14.78 12.53
C ASP A 115 -19.08 -15.74 13.42
N THR A 116 -18.23 -16.59 12.83
CA THR A 116 -17.60 -17.74 13.53
C THR A 116 -16.08 -17.81 13.47
N VAL A 117 -15.44 -17.09 12.53
CA VAL A 117 -13.98 -17.11 12.34
C VAL A 117 -13.22 -16.66 13.59
N GLU A 118 -13.81 -15.80 14.40
CA GLU A 118 -13.22 -15.26 15.62
C GLU A 118 -14.14 -15.44 16.83
N LYS A 119 -13.65 -15.11 18.03
CA LYS A 119 -14.43 -15.31 19.27
C LYS A 119 -15.81 -14.61 19.23
N ASN A 120 -15.86 -13.44 18.61
CA ASN A 120 -17.08 -12.66 18.42
C ASN A 120 -17.29 -12.44 16.92
N PRO A 121 -18.54 -12.31 16.45
CA PRO A 121 -18.85 -11.90 15.09
C PRO A 121 -18.11 -10.62 14.71
N LEU A 122 -17.65 -10.54 13.46
CA LEU A 122 -17.00 -9.33 12.97
C LEU A 122 -18.01 -8.20 12.77
N THR A 123 -17.56 -6.97 13.01
CA THR A 123 -18.34 -5.77 12.66
C THR A 123 -18.29 -5.51 11.15
N ASP A 124 -19.19 -4.66 10.67
CA ASP A 124 -19.24 -4.27 9.25
C ASP A 124 -17.90 -3.70 8.75
N ASP A 125 -17.27 -2.83 9.54
CA ASP A 125 -15.95 -2.24 9.19
C ASP A 125 -14.84 -3.30 9.13
N GLN A 126 -14.90 -4.30 10.02
CA GLN A 126 -13.93 -5.41 10.01
C GLN A 126 -14.14 -6.31 8.79
N MET A 127 -15.39 -6.59 8.42
CA MET A 127 -15.73 -7.30 7.19
C MET A 127 -15.27 -6.53 5.95
N ASP A 128 -15.45 -5.21 5.91
CA ASP A 128 -14.93 -4.34 4.84
C ASP A 128 -13.41 -4.46 4.72
N GLY A 129 -12.73 -4.41 5.87
CA GLY A 129 -11.30 -4.63 5.98
C GLY A 129 -10.83 -6.03 5.60
N CYS A 130 -11.71 -7.03 5.53
CA CYS A 130 -11.37 -8.38 5.03
C CYS A 130 -11.63 -8.50 3.52
N ILE A 131 -12.79 -8.03 3.06
CA ILE A 131 -13.28 -8.21 1.68
C ILE A 131 -12.55 -7.30 0.69
N CYS A 132 -12.15 -6.10 1.12
CA CYS A 132 -11.42 -5.16 0.28
C CYS A 132 -10.02 -5.70 -0.05
N MET A 133 -9.85 -6.20 -1.28
CA MET A 133 -8.58 -6.74 -1.81
C MET A 133 -7.93 -5.77 -2.80
N ASP A 134 -7.91 -4.49 -2.43
CA ASP A 134 -7.16 -3.47 -3.15
C ASP A 134 -5.64 -3.70 -3.01
N ASP A 135 -4.83 -3.08 -3.89
CA ASP A 135 -3.38 -3.33 -3.91
C ASP A 135 -2.70 -2.97 -2.57
N ALA A 136 -3.20 -1.94 -1.89
CA ALA A 136 -2.78 -1.55 -0.55
C ALA A 136 -3.99 -1.06 0.26
N VAL A 137 -4.16 -1.59 1.47
CA VAL A 137 -5.27 -1.25 2.37
C VAL A 137 -4.71 -0.85 3.73
N GLN A 138 -5.02 0.36 4.18
CA GLN A 138 -4.70 0.85 5.52
C GLN A 138 -5.93 0.75 6.40
N ILE A 139 -5.82 0.01 7.51
CA ILE A 139 -6.89 -0.11 8.51
C ILE A 139 -6.48 0.74 9.72
N VAL A 140 -7.23 1.83 9.94
CA VAL A 140 -7.07 2.69 11.12
C VAL A 140 -8.05 2.23 12.19
N ALA A 141 -7.55 1.77 13.33
CA ALA A 141 -8.39 1.17 14.35
C ALA A 141 -7.96 1.56 15.77
N ALA A 142 -8.93 1.99 16.58
CA ALA A 142 -8.73 2.34 17.99
C ALA A 142 -8.19 1.15 18.81
N ALA A 143 -7.66 1.40 20.00
CA ALA A 143 -7.36 0.34 20.95
C ALA A 143 -8.66 -0.47 21.25
N GLY A 144 -8.55 -1.80 21.37
CA GLY A 144 -9.70 -2.67 21.63
C GLY A 144 -10.64 -2.95 20.45
N SER A 145 -10.49 -2.30 19.30
CA SER A 145 -11.36 -2.48 18.10
C SER A 145 -11.21 -3.81 17.36
N GLY A 146 -10.41 -4.75 17.86
CA GLY A 146 -10.25 -6.07 17.23
C GLY A 146 -9.26 -6.12 16.06
N LYS A 147 -8.26 -5.24 15.98
CA LYS A 147 -7.19 -5.26 14.94
C LYS A 147 -6.67 -6.66 14.61
N THR A 148 -6.32 -7.41 15.65
CA THR A 148 -5.80 -8.79 15.52
C THR A 148 -6.86 -9.72 14.91
N SER A 149 -8.12 -9.60 15.35
CA SER A 149 -9.25 -10.37 14.82
C SER A 149 -9.47 -10.07 13.33
N THR A 150 -9.45 -8.80 12.93
CA THR A 150 -9.56 -8.39 11.52
C THR A 150 -8.44 -8.99 10.68
N MET A 151 -7.21 -9.02 11.19
CA MET A 151 -6.07 -9.57 10.45
C MET A 151 -6.17 -11.08 10.24
N VAL A 152 -6.56 -11.84 11.29
CA VAL A 152 -6.79 -13.29 11.19
C VAL A 152 -7.96 -13.59 10.24
N ALA A 153 -9.05 -12.84 10.36
CA ALA A 153 -10.20 -12.98 9.47
C ALA A 153 -9.87 -12.64 8.02
N ARG A 154 -9.00 -11.66 7.76
CA ARG A 154 -8.56 -11.33 6.40
C ARG A 154 -7.74 -12.46 5.77
N VAL A 155 -6.86 -13.10 6.55
CA VAL A 155 -6.16 -14.33 6.11
C VAL A 155 -7.17 -15.42 5.79
N GLY A 156 -8.12 -15.67 6.70
CA GLY A 156 -9.17 -16.67 6.49
C GLY A 156 -10.04 -16.39 5.27
N TYR A 157 -10.44 -15.14 5.03
CA TYR A 157 -11.20 -14.74 3.85
C TYR A 157 -10.42 -15.01 2.55
N ALA A 158 -9.13 -14.64 2.51
CA ALA A 158 -8.31 -14.85 1.32
C ALA A 158 -8.14 -16.34 0.97
N LEU A 159 -8.05 -17.20 1.98
CA LEU A 159 -8.02 -18.67 1.82
C LEU A 159 -9.38 -19.24 1.44
N HIS A 160 -10.45 -18.81 2.11
CA HIS A 160 -11.83 -19.24 1.86
C HIS A 160 -12.28 -18.99 0.42
N GLU A 161 -11.90 -17.84 -0.11
CA GLU A 161 -12.23 -17.45 -1.48
C GLU A 161 -11.24 -17.98 -2.53
N GLY A 162 -10.23 -18.76 -2.12
CA GLY A 162 -9.20 -19.29 -3.02
C GLY A 162 -8.44 -18.18 -3.76
N LEU A 163 -8.24 -17.04 -3.11
CA LEU A 163 -7.54 -15.89 -3.71
C LEU A 163 -6.02 -16.13 -3.71
N VAL A 164 -5.53 -16.84 -2.71
CA VAL A 164 -4.12 -17.18 -2.48
C VAL A 164 -4.02 -18.53 -1.79
N THR A 165 -2.88 -19.20 -1.92
CA THR A 165 -2.53 -20.37 -1.11
C THR A 165 -1.85 -19.95 0.20
N PRO A 166 -1.84 -20.79 1.25
CA PRO A 166 -1.21 -20.47 2.53
C PRO A 166 0.25 -19.99 2.43
N GLU A 167 1.05 -20.56 1.52
CA GLU A 167 2.47 -20.23 1.30
C GLU A 167 2.67 -18.82 0.73
N GLN A 168 1.63 -18.25 0.11
CA GLN A 168 1.66 -16.91 -0.46
C GLN A 168 1.36 -15.82 0.59
N ILE A 169 1.03 -16.21 1.83
CA ILE A 169 0.68 -15.29 2.91
C ILE A 169 1.87 -15.08 3.85
N LEU A 170 2.27 -13.81 3.99
CA LEU A 170 3.25 -13.34 4.98
C LEU A 170 2.57 -12.38 5.97
N VAL A 171 2.64 -12.69 7.25
CA VAL A 171 2.20 -11.82 8.35
C VAL A 171 3.43 -11.34 9.12
N LEU A 172 3.56 -10.03 9.30
CA LEU A 172 4.68 -9.41 10.01
C LEU A 172 4.23 -8.77 11.33
N ALA A 173 5.03 -8.97 12.37
CA ALA A 173 4.86 -8.31 13.67
C ALA A 173 6.17 -7.67 14.13
N PHE A 174 6.09 -6.70 15.04
CA PHE A 174 7.29 -6.09 15.62
C PHE A 174 7.95 -7.00 16.67
N ASN A 175 7.14 -7.60 17.54
CA ASN A 175 7.64 -8.36 18.68
C ASN A 175 7.48 -9.86 18.45
N ARG A 176 8.45 -10.63 18.95
CA ARG A 176 8.44 -12.09 18.86
C ARG A 176 7.19 -12.70 19.51
N ALA A 177 6.82 -12.24 20.71
CA ALA A 177 5.62 -12.70 21.41
C ALA A 177 4.34 -12.47 20.56
N VAL A 178 4.24 -11.33 19.88
CA VAL A 178 3.09 -11.02 19.00
C VAL A 178 3.08 -11.93 17.78
N ALA A 179 4.24 -12.21 17.18
CA ALA A 179 4.34 -13.15 16.05
C ALA A 179 3.92 -14.58 16.46
N GLU A 180 4.35 -15.05 17.63
CA GLU A 180 4.00 -16.38 18.17
C GLU A 180 2.50 -16.47 18.51
N GLU A 181 1.94 -15.43 19.13
CA GLU A 181 0.50 -15.33 19.40
C GLU A 181 -0.31 -15.37 18.10
N LEU A 182 0.07 -14.55 17.11
CA LEU A 182 -0.60 -14.49 15.80
C LEU A 182 -0.55 -15.83 15.08
N GLN A 183 0.62 -16.48 15.07
CA GLN A 183 0.76 -17.78 14.43
C GLN A 183 -0.12 -18.83 15.09
N SER A 184 -0.13 -18.88 16.42
CA SER A 184 -0.98 -19.80 17.18
C SER A 184 -2.46 -19.53 16.92
N ARG A 185 -2.86 -18.25 16.89
CA ARG A 185 -4.25 -17.86 16.63
C ARG A 185 -4.70 -18.18 15.20
N ILE A 186 -3.86 -17.92 14.20
CA ILE A 186 -4.14 -18.28 12.80
C ILE A 186 -4.33 -19.79 12.68
N LYS A 187 -3.41 -20.60 13.21
CA LYS A 187 -3.52 -22.07 13.17
C LYS A 187 -4.78 -22.57 13.87
N ALA A 188 -5.10 -22.03 15.05
CA ALA A 188 -6.26 -22.46 15.81
C ALA A 188 -7.59 -22.06 15.15
N ARG A 189 -7.70 -20.82 14.64
CA ARG A 189 -8.94 -20.31 14.05
C ARG A 189 -9.19 -20.83 12.63
N LEU A 190 -8.12 -21.11 11.90
CA LEU A 190 -8.18 -21.50 10.49
C LEU A 190 -7.76 -22.97 10.28
N ALA A 191 -7.86 -23.81 11.31
CA ALA A 191 -7.49 -25.24 11.26
C ALA A 191 -8.25 -26.06 10.19
N GLY A 192 -9.42 -25.58 9.74
CA GLY A 192 -10.20 -26.21 8.68
C GLY A 192 -9.66 -25.97 7.26
N PHE A 193 -8.66 -25.11 7.09
CA PHE A 193 -8.03 -24.85 5.80
C PHE A 193 -6.82 -25.77 5.60
N ASP A 194 -6.75 -26.39 4.43
CA ASP A 194 -5.61 -27.23 4.06
C ASP A 194 -4.32 -26.40 3.99
N GLY A 195 -3.21 -26.99 4.44
CA GLY A 195 -1.89 -26.35 4.41
C GLY A 195 -1.74 -25.11 5.32
N ILE A 196 -2.63 -24.87 6.29
CA ILE A 196 -2.58 -23.64 7.13
C ILE A 196 -1.24 -23.43 7.83
N ASP A 197 -0.51 -24.50 8.13
CA ASP A 197 0.82 -24.45 8.73
C ASP A 197 1.88 -23.74 7.85
N ALA A 198 1.62 -23.61 6.56
CA ALA A 198 2.51 -22.94 5.61
C ALA A 198 2.37 -21.41 5.62
N VAL A 199 1.34 -20.85 6.28
CA VAL A 199 1.24 -19.39 6.50
C VAL A 199 2.46 -18.91 7.28
N THR A 200 3.21 -17.99 6.68
CA THR A 200 4.44 -17.48 7.29
C THR A 200 4.14 -16.31 8.21
N VAL A 201 4.36 -16.48 9.51
CA VAL A 201 4.31 -15.39 10.50
C VAL A 201 5.70 -15.13 11.04
N LYS A 202 6.21 -13.89 10.90
CA LYS A 202 7.59 -13.54 11.28
C LYS A 202 7.66 -12.17 11.92
N THR A 203 8.74 -11.92 12.67
CA THR A 203 9.14 -10.54 12.96
C THR A 203 9.86 -9.92 11.77
N PHE A 204 9.88 -8.59 11.69
CA PHE A 204 10.63 -7.87 10.64
C PHE A 204 12.09 -8.31 10.56
N ASN A 205 12.78 -8.45 11.70
CA ASN A 205 14.19 -8.86 11.75
C ASN A 205 14.40 -10.28 11.22
N VAL A 206 13.55 -11.23 11.62
CA VAL A 206 13.64 -12.62 11.15
C VAL A 206 13.32 -12.71 9.66
N PHE A 207 12.35 -11.94 9.18
CA PHE A 207 12.05 -11.85 7.76
C PHE A 207 13.22 -11.25 6.98
N GLY A 208 13.78 -10.12 7.43
CA GLY A 208 14.94 -9.48 6.79
C GLY A 208 16.15 -10.40 6.68
N LEU A 209 16.52 -11.09 7.77
CA LEU A 209 17.60 -12.09 7.75
C LEU A 209 17.31 -13.24 6.77
N SER A 210 16.05 -13.66 6.66
CA SER A 210 15.64 -14.70 5.70
C SER A 210 15.74 -14.22 4.26
N VAL A 211 15.44 -12.95 3.97
CA VAL A 211 15.57 -12.36 2.64
C VAL A 211 17.04 -12.26 2.25
N ILE A 212 17.90 -11.74 3.14
CA ILE A 212 19.34 -11.64 2.90
C ILE A 212 19.92 -13.03 2.65
N GLY A 213 19.65 -14.01 3.52
CA GLY A 213 20.15 -15.37 3.35
C GLY A 213 19.73 -16.01 2.03
N LYS A 214 18.51 -15.76 1.55
CA LYS A 214 18.05 -16.22 0.22
C LYS A 214 18.74 -15.50 -0.94
N ALA A 215 18.96 -14.20 -0.81
CA ALA A 215 19.57 -13.39 -1.88
C ALA A 215 21.09 -13.58 -2.00
N THR A 216 21.79 -13.78 -0.89
CA THR A 216 23.27 -13.87 -0.84
C THR A 216 23.79 -15.29 -0.68
N GLY A 217 22.91 -16.26 -0.39
CA GLY A 217 23.29 -17.64 -0.06
C GLY A 217 23.91 -17.82 1.32
N ARG A 218 24.03 -16.75 2.12
CA ARG A 218 24.60 -16.79 3.49
C ARG A 218 23.75 -15.96 4.43
N LYS A 219 23.29 -16.57 5.52
CA LYS A 219 22.58 -15.84 6.58
C LYS A 219 23.59 -14.95 7.33
N PRO A 220 23.32 -13.65 7.49
CA PRO A 220 24.19 -12.79 8.29
C PRO A 220 24.26 -13.31 9.72
N SER A 221 25.47 -13.44 10.26
CA SER A 221 25.69 -13.56 11.70
C SER A 221 25.98 -12.18 12.26
N LEU A 222 25.63 -11.99 13.53
CA LEU A 222 26.19 -10.87 14.29
C LEU A 222 27.71 -11.05 14.34
N ALA A 223 28.45 -9.95 14.32
CA ALA A 223 29.88 -10.00 14.56
C ALA A 223 30.14 -10.53 15.98
N GLU A 224 31.21 -11.30 16.20
CA GLU A 224 31.50 -11.92 17.50
C GLU A 224 31.62 -10.91 18.64
N TRP A 225 32.06 -9.69 18.33
CA TRP A 225 32.19 -8.60 19.29
C TRP A 225 30.88 -7.86 19.58
N ALA A 226 29.80 -8.11 18.83
CA ALA A 226 28.50 -7.47 19.03
C ALA A 226 27.68 -8.11 20.18
N GLU A 227 28.28 -9.02 20.97
CA GLU A 227 27.71 -9.49 22.22
C GLU A 227 27.72 -8.38 23.27
N PRO A 228 26.64 -8.22 24.08
CA PRO A 228 26.58 -7.21 25.13
C PRO A 228 27.80 -7.27 26.06
N GLY A 229 28.56 -6.18 26.15
CA GLY A 229 29.75 -6.07 26.99
C GLY A 229 31.09 -6.20 26.25
N ARG A 230 31.11 -6.65 24.98
CA ARG A 230 32.30 -6.60 24.10
C ARG A 230 32.21 -5.52 23.03
N ASP A 231 31.02 -5.00 22.81
CA ASP A 231 30.69 -3.95 21.84
C ASP A 231 31.47 -2.66 22.09
N GLY A 232 31.57 -2.22 23.34
CA GLY A 232 32.32 -1.02 23.71
C GLY A 232 33.80 -1.09 23.35
N ALA A 233 34.46 -2.24 23.60
CA ALA A 233 35.88 -2.42 23.32
C ALA A 233 36.17 -2.37 21.81
N MET A 234 35.35 -3.04 21.00
CA MET A 234 35.51 -2.99 19.55
C MET A 234 35.24 -1.59 19.00
N ILE A 235 34.24 -0.88 19.51
CA ILE A 235 33.97 0.50 19.08
C ILE A 235 35.19 1.39 19.34
N VAL A 236 35.84 1.24 20.50
CA VAL A 236 37.07 1.98 20.82
C VAL A 236 38.20 1.61 19.85
N GLU A 237 38.40 0.32 19.57
CA GLU A 237 39.40 -0.14 18.61
C GLU A 237 39.16 0.43 17.21
N ILE A 238 37.91 0.39 16.72
CA ILE A 238 37.53 1.00 15.43
C ILE A 238 37.79 2.51 15.42
N ILE A 239 37.49 3.21 16.51
CA ILE A 239 37.75 4.65 16.63
C ILE A 239 39.25 4.92 16.59
N ASP A 240 40.06 4.18 17.34
CA ASP A 240 41.51 4.38 17.40
C ASP A 240 42.18 4.09 16.05
N ASP A 241 41.75 3.01 15.38
CA ASP A 241 42.17 2.71 14.01
C ASP A 241 41.83 3.86 13.05
N LEU A 242 40.58 4.31 13.04
CA LEU A 242 40.14 5.40 12.17
C LEU A 242 40.85 6.72 12.48
N ARG A 243 41.11 7.02 13.76
CA ARG A 243 41.91 8.20 14.15
C ARG A 243 43.35 8.12 13.66
N SER A 244 43.91 6.92 13.54
CA SER A 244 45.27 6.72 13.06
C SER A 244 45.37 6.76 11.53
N SER A 245 44.32 6.32 10.82
CA SER A 245 44.34 6.16 9.36
C SER A 245 43.66 7.28 8.56
N ASP A 246 42.75 8.05 9.19
CA ASP A 246 41.96 9.10 8.53
C ASP A 246 42.07 10.43 9.29
N ASP A 247 42.82 11.37 8.71
CA ASP A 247 43.04 12.71 9.26
C ASP A 247 41.75 13.51 9.46
N LYS A 248 40.77 13.35 8.55
CA LYS A 248 39.49 14.02 8.66
C LYS A 248 38.69 13.45 9.82
N PHE A 249 38.59 12.12 9.91
CA PHE A 249 37.90 11.48 11.01
C PHE A 249 38.52 11.85 12.36
N ARG A 250 39.86 11.86 12.45
CA ARG A 250 40.59 12.29 13.64
C ARG A 250 40.20 13.70 14.08
N HIS A 251 40.18 14.66 13.16
CA HIS A 251 39.81 16.05 13.47
C HIS A 251 38.35 16.15 13.94
N ASP A 252 37.42 15.51 13.23
CA ASP A 252 36.00 15.52 13.58
C ASP A 252 35.76 14.85 14.94
N TRP A 253 36.47 13.76 15.26
CA TRP A 253 36.40 13.06 16.55
C TRP A 253 36.98 13.88 17.71
N ASP A 254 38.13 14.51 17.53
CA ASP A 254 38.74 15.36 18.56
C ASP A 254 37.83 16.58 18.85
N LEU A 255 37.25 17.20 17.80
CA LEU A 255 36.24 18.26 17.96
C LEU A 255 35.01 17.75 18.71
N LEU A 256 34.49 16.58 18.35
CA LEU A 256 33.35 15.97 19.04
C LEU A 256 33.63 15.82 20.54
N ARG A 257 34.78 15.25 20.89
CA ARG A 257 35.15 15.00 22.28
C ARG A 257 35.47 16.27 23.06
N THR A 258 36.03 17.30 22.44
CA THR A 258 36.36 18.57 23.10
C THR A 258 35.16 19.49 23.27
N VAL A 259 34.27 19.54 22.27
CA VAL A 259 33.13 20.48 22.28
C VAL A 259 31.87 19.84 22.87
N PHE A 260 31.61 18.56 22.55
CA PHE A 260 30.41 17.84 22.95
C PHE A 260 30.66 16.76 24.01
N GLY A 261 31.91 16.43 24.30
CA GLY A 261 32.27 15.50 25.37
C GLY A 261 31.92 16.11 26.73
N ARG A 262 30.73 15.82 27.23
CA ARG A 262 30.42 15.96 28.65
C ARG A 262 30.95 14.75 29.39
N ASP A 263 31.46 14.98 30.59
CA ASP A 263 31.70 13.93 31.56
C ASP A 263 30.39 13.16 31.81
N ILE A 264 30.41 11.85 31.58
CA ILE A 264 29.25 10.95 31.73
C ILE A 264 29.17 10.36 33.14
N GLY A 265 30.06 10.77 34.05
CA GLY A 265 30.08 10.31 35.43
C GLY A 265 30.49 8.83 35.56
N PRO A 266 30.51 8.30 36.80
CA PRO A 266 30.90 6.93 37.07
C PRO A 266 29.90 5.92 36.50
N TRP A 267 30.42 4.82 35.93
CA TRP A 267 29.61 3.72 35.46
C TRP A 267 28.83 3.06 36.62
N ASN A 268 27.53 2.76 36.41
CA ASN A 268 26.58 2.21 37.39
C ASN A 268 26.15 3.12 38.55
N GLU A 269 26.54 4.40 38.56
CA GLU A 269 25.89 5.38 39.44
C GLU A 269 24.72 6.02 38.68
N PRO A 270 23.49 5.98 39.22
CA PRO A 270 22.38 6.70 38.61
C PRO A 270 22.71 8.19 38.61
N ALA A 271 22.88 8.77 37.42
CA ALA A 271 23.06 10.20 37.26
C ALA A 271 21.93 10.91 38.03
N GLN A 272 22.30 11.75 39.01
CA GLN A 272 21.30 12.53 39.74
C GLN A 272 20.55 13.39 38.72
N ALA A 273 19.24 13.14 38.60
CA ALA A 273 18.40 13.90 37.70
C ALA A 273 18.46 15.38 38.10
N ASN A 274 18.87 16.23 37.15
CA ASN A 274 18.88 17.67 37.31
C ASN A 274 17.55 18.15 37.93
N ALA A 275 17.58 18.54 39.21
CA ALA A 275 16.40 19.00 39.91
C ALA A 275 15.93 20.33 39.30
N TYR A 276 14.68 20.35 38.84
CA TYR A 276 13.99 21.57 38.45
C TYR A 276 13.59 22.32 39.72
N ARG A 277 14.13 23.52 39.92
CA ARG A 277 13.55 24.53 40.81
C ARG A 277 13.49 25.86 40.07
N ASP A 278 12.34 26.51 40.08
CA ASP A 278 12.10 27.87 39.56
C ASP A 278 12.48 28.13 38.09
N GLY A 279 12.24 27.15 37.21
CA GLY A 279 12.16 27.38 35.76
C GLY A 279 13.46 27.79 35.06
N ARG A 280 14.64 27.64 35.67
CA ARG A 280 15.95 27.87 35.02
C ARG A 280 16.83 26.62 35.08
N ARG A 281 17.45 26.27 33.95
CA ARG A 281 18.50 25.23 33.88
C ARG A 281 19.82 25.83 34.40
N GLY A 282 20.40 25.21 35.43
CA GLY A 282 21.73 25.56 35.93
C GLY A 282 22.30 24.48 36.85
N ILE A 283 23.63 24.38 36.87
CA ILE A 283 24.39 23.50 37.76
C ILE A 283 24.47 24.21 39.13
N LEU A 284 24.08 23.52 40.21
CA LEU A 284 24.30 24.01 41.57
C LEU A 284 25.79 23.86 41.91
N THR A 285 26.47 24.98 42.16
CA THR A 285 27.79 25.03 42.82
C THR A 285 27.69 24.63 44.28
#